data_AF-A0A024U6H3-F1
#
_entry.id   AF-A0A024U6H3-F1
#
_cell.length_a   1.000
_cell.length_b   1.000
_cell.length_c   1.000
_cell.angle_alpha   90.00
_cell.angle_beta   90.00
_cell.angle_gamma   90.00
#
_symmetry.space_group_name_H-M   'P 1'
#
loop_
_entity.id
_entity.type
_entity.pdbx_description
1 polymer ?
#
loop_
_entity_poly.entity_id
_entity_poly.type
_entity_poly.pdbx_seq_one_letter_code
_entity_poly.pdbx_strand_id
1 'polypeptide(L)'
;MAVQRINRLIRKMDMKQVNAELTSPMRAETNPGVFVCEVSLADWTRYVKCEHHVLMSRAMAWHDGKIYIVELPGWIHESFSRSLDFAVISATGTGEEHLLSCGSTYVDALAPIEPDSSFGPARGFGATLPHGMTWGEYHTLKVEVGVTRGWPCLDERAMQWSAFPGVEYILLIRLSPDLQVHQYKLHAVVDGTIVPTVAIPIVNPTNVVLESRRLLGLPALAPIPAHFTAPPSNH
;
A
#
# COMPACT_ATOMS: atom_id res chain seq x y z
N MET A 1 -24.71 -13.32 -1.66
CA MET A 1 -24.78 -14.04 -0.37
C MET A 1 -23.48 -13.96 0.44
N ALA A 2 -22.30 -14.17 -0.17
CA ALA A 2 -21.02 -14.15 0.56
C ALA A 2 -20.69 -12.82 1.26
N VAL A 3 -20.81 -11.68 0.57
CA VAL A 3 -20.56 -10.35 1.16
C VAL A 3 -21.43 -10.10 2.40
N GLN A 4 -22.72 -10.42 2.32
CA GLN A 4 -23.65 -10.28 3.45
C GLN A 4 -23.28 -11.19 4.62
N ARG A 5 -22.78 -12.41 4.35
CA ARG A 5 -22.27 -13.31 5.40
C ARG A 5 -21.06 -12.71 6.10
N ILE A 6 -20.05 -12.26 5.34
CA ILE A 6 -18.83 -11.66 5.90
C ILE A 6 -19.20 -10.41 6.72
N ASN A 7 -19.99 -9.50 6.16
CA ASN A 7 -20.50 -8.31 6.87
C ASN A 7 -21.21 -8.65 8.18
N ARG A 8 -22.04 -9.69 8.18
CA ARG A 8 -22.77 -10.14 9.38
C ARG A 8 -21.82 -10.67 10.45
N LEU A 9 -20.76 -11.38 10.06
CA LEU A 9 -19.77 -11.90 11.00
C LEU A 9 -18.96 -10.77 11.62
N ILE A 10 -18.45 -9.84 10.80
CA ILE A 10 -17.72 -8.66 11.29
C ILE A 10 -18.58 -7.84 12.26
N ARG A 11 -19.86 -7.58 11.93
CA ARG A 11 -20.78 -6.84 12.82
C ARG A 11 -21.07 -7.53 14.16
N LYS A 12 -20.82 -8.84 14.28
CA LYS A 12 -20.98 -9.59 15.53
C LYS A 12 -19.73 -9.59 16.40
N MET A 13 -18.58 -9.21 15.86
CA MET A 13 -17.33 -9.15 16.62
C MET A 13 -17.33 -7.91 17.53
N ASP A 14 -16.76 -8.04 18.73
CA ASP A 14 -16.48 -6.89 19.59
C ASP A 14 -15.23 -6.16 19.08
N MET A 15 -15.43 -5.03 18.41
CA MET A 15 -14.32 -4.25 17.84
C MET A 15 -13.35 -3.71 18.89
N LYS A 16 -13.76 -3.55 20.15
CA LYS A 16 -12.83 -3.18 21.23
C LYS A 16 -11.92 -4.34 21.56
N GLN A 17 -12.45 -5.56 21.59
CA GLN A 17 -11.66 -6.77 21.79
C GLN A 17 -10.72 -7.03 20.61
N VAL A 18 -11.21 -6.88 19.37
CA VAL A 18 -10.38 -6.97 18.15
C VAL A 18 -9.22 -5.98 18.23
N ASN A 19 -9.51 -4.72 18.56
CA ASN A 19 -8.48 -3.71 18.70
C ASN A 19 -7.45 -4.08 19.79
N ALA A 20 -7.92 -4.49 20.97
CA ALA A 20 -7.06 -4.87 22.08
C ALA A 20 -6.12 -6.04 21.73
N GLU A 21 -6.61 -7.02 20.96
CA GLU A 21 -5.80 -8.13 20.47
C GLU A 21 -4.74 -7.66 19.46
N LEU A 22 -5.14 -6.83 18.49
CA LEU A 22 -4.23 -6.30 17.45
C LEU A 22 -3.14 -5.39 18.03
N THR A 23 -3.46 -4.60 19.05
CA THR A 23 -2.50 -3.68 19.70
C THR A 23 -1.75 -4.32 20.87
N SER A 24 -1.97 -5.60 21.17
CA SER A 24 -1.34 -6.26 22.31
C SER A 24 0.18 -6.31 22.12
N PRO A 25 1.00 -5.85 23.09
CA PRO A 25 2.45 -5.93 23.00
C PRO A 25 2.97 -7.38 23.05
N MET A 26 2.13 -8.31 23.51
CA MET A 26 2.45 -9.75 23.56
C MET A 26 2.09 -10.49 22.27
N ARG A 27 1.51 -9.80 21.28
CA ARG A 27 1.17 -10.40 19.98
C ARG A 27 2.44 -10.73 19.22
N ALA A 28 2.57 -11.99 18.79
CA ALA A 28 3.67 -12.41 17.93
C ALA A 28 3.60 -11.67 16.58
N GLU A 29 4.75 -11.26 16.03
CA GLU A 29 4.80 -10.57 14.72
C GLU A 29 4.28 -11.45 13.57
N THR A 30 4.32 -12.78 13.74
CA THR A 30 3.82 -13.77 12.77
C THR A 30 2.32 -14.05 12.92
N ASN A 31 1.64 -13.41 13.87
CA ASN A 31 0.20 -13.58 14.04
C ASN A 31 -0.53 -13.01 12.80
N PRO A 32 -1.41 -13.81 12.15
CA PRO A 32 -2.06 -13.41 10.90
C PRO A 32 -3.19 -12.38 11.09
N GLY A 33 -3.55 -12.05 12.32
CA GLY A 33 -4.66 -11.16 12.67
C GLY A 33 -5.79 -11.87 13.41
N VAL A 34 -6.89 -11.16 13.64
CA VAL A 34 -8.08 -11.72 14.29
C VAL A 34 -8.92 -12.44 13.25
N PHE A 35 -9.10 -13.74 13.41
CA PHE A 35 -9.84 -14.58 12.48
C PHE A 35 -11.30 -14.15 12.35
N VAL A 36 -11.80 -14.04 11.11
CA VAL A 36 -13.21 -13.73 10.82
C VAL A 36 -13.95 -14.98 10.39
N CYS A 37 -13.52 -15.61 9.29
CA CYS A 37 -14.13 -16.84 8.77
C CYS A 37 -13.31 -17.47 7.64
N GLU A 38 -13.67 -18.72 7.32
CA GLU A 38 -13.28 -19.35 6.07
C GLU A 38 -14.15 -18.86 4.90
N VAL A 39 -13.51 -18.71 3.74
CA VAL A 39 -14.08 -18.21 2.50
C VAL A 39 -13.25 -18.63 1.28
N SER A 40 -13.90 -18.83 0.13
CA SER A 40 -13.18 -19.01 -1.14
C SER A 40 -12.52 -17.71 -1.61
N LEU A 41 -11.45 -17.80 -2.41
CA LEU A 41 -10.84 -16.62 -3.04
C LEU A 41 -11.88 -15.82 -3.86
N ALA A 42 -12.75 -16.51 -4.60
CA ALA A 42 -13.78 -15.86 -5.40
C ALA A 42 -14.77 -15.04 -4.56
N ASP A 43 -15.14 -15.52 -3.38
CA ASP A 43 -16.02 -14.79 -2.47
C ASP A 43 -15.29 -13.65 -1.75
N TRP A 44 -14.00 -13.81 -1.46
CA TRP A 44 -13.16 -12.71 -0.98
C TRP A 44 -13.04 -11.60 -2.03
N THR A 45 -12.72 -11.94 -3.29
CA THR A 45 -12.68 -10.99 -4.41
C THR A 45 -14.01 -10.23 -4.54
N ARG A 46 -15.16 -10.91 -4.40
CA ARG A 46 -16.48 -10.26 -4.41
C ARG A 46 -16.66 -9.30 -3.23
N TYR A 47 -16.09 -9.59 -2.06
CA TYR A 47 -16.12 -8.69 -0.91
C TYR A 47 -15.25 -7.45 -1.14
N VAL A 48 -14.03 -7.62 -1.66
CA VAL A 48 -13.12 -6.50 -1.98
C VAL A 48 -13.77 -5.54 -2.96
N LYS A 49 -14.35 -6.05 -4.06
CA LYS A 49 -14.98 -5.21 -5.09
C LYS A 49 -16.35 -4.63 -4.69
N CYS A 50 -16.85 -4.94 -3.48
CA CYS A 50 -18.18 -4.50 -3.06
C CYS A 50 -18.11 -3.21 -2.26
N GLU A 51 -18.73 -2.15 -2.77
CA GLU A 51 -18.87 -0.85 -2.09
C GLU A 51 -19.66 -0.90 -0.76
N HIS A 52 -20.36 -2.01 -0.49
CA HIS A 52 -21.18 -2.20 0.72
C HIS A 52 -20.50 -3.07 1.77
N HIS A 53 -19.19 -3.30 1.68
CA HIS A 53 -18.43 -3.96 2.74
C HIS A 53 -18.44 -3.12 4.04
N VAL A 54 -18.47 -3.77 5.20
CA VAL A 54 -18.52 -3.05 6.50
C VAL A 54 -17.16 -2.63 7.01
N LEU A 55 -16.10 -3.27 6.50
CA LEU A 55 -14.72 -2.99 6.81
C LEU A 55 -13.95 -3.01 5.50
N MET A 56 -13.16 -1.96 5.26
CA MET A 56 -12.33 -1.80 4.05
C MET A 56 -11.41 -3.01 3.90
N SER A 57 -11.14 -3.44 2.67
CA SER A 57 -10.37 -4.67 2.48
C SER A 57 -8.89 -4.52 2.86
N ARG A 58 -8.34 -3.29 2.81
CA ARG A 58 -6.99 -2.97 3.31
C ARG A 58 -6.78 -3.24 4.82
N ALA A 59 -7.86 -3.23 5.61
CA ALA A 59 -7.84 -3.59 7.03
C ALA A 59 -7.83 -5.11 7.27
N MET A 60 -7.90 -5.90 6.20
CA MET A 60 -8.08 -7.33 6.24
C MET A 60 -7.06 -8.04 5.34
N ALA A 61 -6.83 -9.31 5.61
CA ALA A 61 -5.99 -10.15 4.77
C ALA A 61 -6.64 -11.51 4.54
N TRP A 62 -6.42 -12.06 3.35
CA TRP A 62 -6.88 -13.39 2.97
C TRP A 62 -5.66 -14.29 2.80
N HIS A 63 -5.61 -15.38 3.57
CA HIS A 63 -4.55 -16.39 3.50
C HIS A 63 -5.19 -17.77 3.61
N ASP A 64 -4.86 -18.66 2.69
CA ASP A 64 -5.26 -20.08 2.71
C ASP A 64 -6.74 -20.32 3.00
N GLY A 65 -7.61 -19.58 2.29
CA GLY A 65 -9.06 -19.72 2.43
C GLY A 65 -9.64 -19.10 3.70
N LYS A 66 -8.89 -18.26 4.42
CA LYS A 66 -9.32 -17.60 5.66
C LYS A 66 -9.15 -16.09 5.56
N ILE A 67 -10.12 -15.34 6.10
CA ILE A 67 -9.99 -13.88 6.27
C ILE A 67 -9.64 -13.58 7.72
N TYR A 68 -8.70 -12.65 7.90
CA TYR A 68 -8.32 -12.05 9.17
C TYR A 68 -8.48 -10.54 9.12
N ILE A 69 -8.83 -9.92 10.25
CA ILE A 69 -8.64 -8.47 10.45
C ILE A 69 -7.19 -8.29 10.89
N VAL A 70 -6.41 -7.54 10.14
CA VAL A 70 -4.97 -7.33 10.39
C VAL A 70 -4.67 -5.97 11.01
N GLU A 71 -5.55 -5.00 10.81
CA GLU A 71 -5.46 -3.65 11.36
C GLU A 71 -6.85 -3.02 11.31
N LEU A 72 -7.24 -2.28 12.34
CA LEU A 72 -8.47 -1.49 12.27
C LEU A 72 -8.15 -0.07 11.77
N PRO A 73 -9.05 0.57 11.00
CA PRO A 73 -8.91 1.97 10.63
C PRO A 73 -8.69 2.83 11.87
N GLY A 74 -7.65 3.66 11.83
CA GLY A 74 -7.19 4.42 12.99
C GLY A 74 -6.53 5.74 12.60
N TRP A 75 -6.60 6.71 13.50
CA TRP A 75 -6.13 8.07 13.24
C TRP A 75 -4.65 8.14 12.82
N ILE A 76 -3.78 7.37 13.48
CA ILE A 76 -2.34 7.34 13.17
C ILE A 76 -2.13 6.90 11.73
N HIS A 77 -2.75 5.79 11.32
CA HIS A 77 -2.66 5.27 9.96
C HIS A 77 -3.12 6.32 8.95
N GLU A 78 -4.37 6.79 9.08
CA GLU A 78 -4.96 7.70 8.07
C GLU A 78 -4.21 9.04 8.00
N SER A 79 -3.78 9.57 9.14
CA SER A 79 -3.02 10.83 9.18
C SER A 79 -1.63 10.65 8.57
N PHE A 80 -0.96 9.53 8.82
CA PHE A 80 0.35 9.25 8.24
C PHE A 80 0.25 9.03 6.73
N SER A 81 -0.66 8.16 6.28
CA SER A 81 -0.88 7.88 4.85
C SER A 81 -1.18 9.16 4.06
N ARG A 82 -2.06 10.03 4.59
CA ARG A 82 -2.34 11.34 3.97
C ARG A 82 -1.13 12.27 3.93
N SER A 83 -0.34 12.31 5.00
CA SER A 83 0.87 13.16 5.06
C SER A 83 1.95 12.66 4.09
N LEU A 84 2.10 11.34 3.98
CA LEU A 84 3.02 10.71 3.05
C LEU A 84 2.62 10.99 1.60
N ASP A 85 1.33 10.90 1.29
CA ASP A 85 0.80 11.21 -0.04
C ASP A 85 1.16 12.63 -0.48
N PHE A 86 0.85 13.61 0.39
CA PHE A 86 1.23 15.01 0.17
C PHE A 86 2.75 15.18 0.02
N ALA A 87 3.55 14.49 0.83
CA ALA A 87 5.01 14.59 0.77
C ALA A 87 5.57 14.06 -0.55
N VAL A 88 5.07 12.92 -1.05
CA VAL A 88 5.49 12.34 -2.34
C VAL A 88 5.18 13.32 -3.48
N ILE A 89 3.95 13.80 -3.57
CA ILE A 89 3.53 14.72 -4.64
C ILE A 89 4.31 16.04 -4.56
N SER A 90 4.49 16.60 -3.37
CA SER A 90 5.25 17.84 -3.18
C SER A 90 6.73 17.68 -3.57
N ALA A 91 7.33 16.51 -3.30
CA ALA A 91 8.72 16.23 -3.65
C ALA A 91 8.98 16.15 -5.16
N THR A 92 7.93 15.96 -5.98
CA THR A 92 8.07 15.98 -7.44
C THR A 92 8.36 17.38 -8.00
N GLY A 93 8.01 18.45 -7.30
CA GLY A 93 8.11 19.83 -7.83
C GLY A 93 7.10 20.18 -8.92
N THR A 94 6.34 19.21 -9.45
CA THR A 94 5.37 19.39 -10.54
C THR A 94 3.94 19.04 -10.13
N GLY A 95 3.72 18.73 -8.84
CA GLY A 95 2.46 18.19 -8.36
C GLY A 95 2.07 16.93 -9.15
N GLU A 96 0.81 16.86 -9.57
CA GLU A 96 0.24 15.71 -10.29
C GLU A 96 0.42 15.79 -11.83
N GLU A 97 1.29 16.66 -12.34
CA GLU A 97 1.52 16.76 -13.79
C GLU A 97 2.15 15.47 -14.37
N HIS A 98 3.10 14.88 -13.64
CA HIS A 98 3.88 13.73 -14.12
C HIS A 98 3.69 12.47 -13.29
N LEU A 99 3.46 12.60 -11.98
CA LEU A 99 3.20 11.49 -11.07
C LEU A 99 1.87 11.73 -10.37
N LEU A 100 0.92 10.81 -10.55
CA LEU A 100 -0.42 10.89 -9.96
C LEU A 100 -0.45 10.15 -8.63
N SER A 101 -1.19 10.69 -7.65
CA SER A 101 -1.67 9.85 -6.56
C SER A 101 -2.84 9.01 -7.06
N CYS A 102 -2.74 7.69 -6.90
CA CYS A 102 -3.79 6.73 -7.21
C CYS A 102 -4.50 6.24 -5.93
N GLY A 103 -4.07 6.72 -4.75
CA GLY A 103 -4.61 6.33 -3.46
C GLY A 103 -4.66 4.81 -3.26
N SER A 104 -5.77 4.33 -2.71
CA SER A 104 -6.02 2.91 -2.43
C SER A 104 -6.63 2.12 -3.60
N THR A 105 -6.51 2.62 -4.83
CA THR A 105 -7.11 1.96 -6.01
C THR A 105 -6.42 0.62 -6.29
N TYR A 106 -7.21 -0.45 -6.36
CA TYR A 106 -6.74 -1.77 -6.78
C TYR A 106 -6.62 -1.86 -8.31
N VAL A 107 -5.80 -2.78 -8.80
CA VAL A 107 -5.67 -3.03 -10.25
C VAL A 107 -6.70 -4.08 -10.65
N ASP A 108 -7.68 -3.69 -11.46
CA ASP A 108 -8.83 -4.51 -11.82
C ASP A 108 -8.46 -5.69 -12.71
N ALA A 109 -7.46 -5.50 -13.58
CA ALA A 109 -6.89 -6.54 -14.44
C ALA A 109 -6.18 -7.67 -13.66
N LEU A 110 -5.94 -7.50 -12.35
CA LEU A 110 -5.16 -8.41 -11.50
C LEU A 110 -5.94 -8.80 -10.24
N ALA A 111 -5.23 -9.39 -9.26
CA ALA A 111 -5.81 -9.67 -7.96
C ALA A 111 -6.29 -8.34 -7.32
N PRO A 112 -7.56 -8.23 -6.88
CA PRO A 112 -8.07 -7.01 -6.29
C PRO A 112 -7.50 -6.88 -4.88
N ILE A 113 -6.36 -6.21 -4.79
CA ILE A 113 -5.70 -5.89 -3.55
C ILE A 113 -5.67 -4.36 -3.46
N GLU A 114 -6.11 -3.82 -2.33
CA GLU A 114 -6.09 -2.39 -2.05
C GLU A 114 -4.78 -2.03 -1.32
N PRO A 115 -3.93 -1.15 -1.88
CA PRO A 115 -2.81 -0.57 -1.12
C PRO A 115 -3.32 0.53 -0.18
N ASP A 116 -2.47 0.99 0.74
CA ASP A 116 -2.80 2.16 1.56
C ASP A 116 -2.65 3.47 0.77
N SER A 117 -1.63 3.53 -0.09
CA SER A 117 -1.49 4.53 -1.15
C SER A 117 -0.68 3.95 -2.32
N SER A 118 -0.77 4.58 -3.49
CA SER A 118 0.00 4.22 -4.66
C SER A 118 0.13 5.37 -5.63
N PHE A 119 1.16 5.30 -6.47
CA PHE A 119 1.49 6.37 -7.42
C PHE A 119 1.85 5.78 -8.77
N GLY A 120 1.50 6.49 -9.83
CA GLY A 120 1.72 6.08 -11.20
C GLY A 120 1.97 7.24 -12.12
N PRO A 121 2.65 7.03 -13.27
CA PRO A 121 2.89 8.10 -14.21
C PRO A 121 1.59 8.59 -14.85
N ALA A 122 1.49 9.91 -15.00
CA ALA A 122 0.47 10.51 -15.84
C ALA A 122 0.66 10.12 -17.33
N ARG A 123 -0.40 10.27 -18.12
CA ARG A 123 -0.34 9.99 -19.57
C ARG A 123 0.34 11.13 -20.32
N GLY A 124 1.06 10.80 -21.40
CA GLY A 124 1.41 11.76 -22.46
C GLY A 124 2.78 12.44 -22.39
N PHE A 125 3.65 12.07 -21.43
CA PHE A 125 5.00 12.66 -21.31
C PHE A 125 6.16 11.67 -21.50
N GLY A 126 5.88 10.43 -21.94
CA GLY A 126 6.92 9.47 -22.35
C GLY A 126 7.00 8.18 -21.52
N ALA A 127 6.16 8.01 -20.50
CA ALA A 127 6.04 6.75 -19.78
C ALA A 127 5.59 5.61 -20.72
N THR A 128 6.09 4.39 -20.49
CA THR A 128 5.70 3.21 -21.27
C THR A 128 4.68 2.38 -20.50
N LEU A 129 3.45 2.32 -21.00
CA LEU A 129 2.38 1.54 -20.37
C LEU A 129 2.68 0.03 -20.47
N PRO A 130 2.68 -0.71 -19.34
CA PRO A 130 2.81 -2.16 -19.37
C PRO A 130 1.69 -2.85 -20.16
N HIS A 131 2.02 -3.96 -20.81
CA HIS A 131 1.05 -4.71 -21.60
C HIS A 131 -0.12 -5.21 -20.73
N GLY A 132 -1.36 -4.98 -21.21
CA GLY A 132 -2.57 -5.46 -20.54
C GLY A 132 -3.06 -4.58 -19.39
N MET A 133 -2.49 -3.39 -19.19
CA MET A 133 -2.95 -2.40 -18.21
C MET A 133 -3.61 -1.20 -18.86
N THR A 134 -4.47 -0.52 -18.12
CA THR A 134 -4.88 0.86 -18.41
C THR A 134 -3.99 1.85 -17.65
N TRP A 135 -3.98 3.12 -18.09
CA TRP A 135 -3.23 4.17 -17.39
C TRP A 135 -3.67 4.37 -15.94
N GLY A 136 -4.96 4.17 -15.63
CA GLY A 136 -5.47 4.26 -14.26
C GLY A 136 -5.05 3.10 -13.35
N GLU A 137 -4.47 2.04 -13.92
CA GLU A 137 -3.98 0.87 -13.19
C GLU A 137 -2.46 0.82 -13.12
N TYR A 138 -1.77 1.64 -13.92
CA TYR A 138 -0.31 1.62 -14.01
C TYR A 138 0.33 2.36 -12.83
N HIS A 139 0.62 1.64 -11.76
CA HIS A 139 1.23 2.20 -10.55
C HIS A 139 2.66 1.70 -10.43
N THR A 140 3.62 2.61 -10.42
CA THR A 140 5.06 2.33 -10.28
C THR A 140 5.51 2.26 -8.82
N LEU A 141 4.77 2.89 -7.91
CA LEU A 141 5.01 2.86 -6.47
C LEU A 141 3.78 2.36 -5.72
N LYS A 142 3.97 1.34 -4.86
CA LYS A 142 2.99 0.88 -3.88
C LYS A 142 3.43 1.23 -2.47
N VAL A 143 2.48 1.61 -1.62
CA VAL A 143 2.74 1.99 -0.22
C VAL A 143 1.85 1.17 0.72
N GLU A 144 2.46 0.66 1.79
CA GLU A 144 1.78 0.00 2.91
C GLU A 144 2.20 0.67 4.22
N VAL A 145 1.23 0.96 5.09
CA VAL A 145 1.43 1.56 6.42
C VAL A 145 0.83 0.63 7.47
N GLY A 146 1.68 -0.05 8.24
CA GLY A 146 1.26 -0.88 9.36
C GLY A 146 1.46 -0.21 10.70
N VAL A 147 0.40 0.04 11.47
CA VAL A 147 0.48 0.50 12.87
C VAL A 147 0.42 -0.68 13.86
N THR A 148 -0.37 -1.68 13.52
CA THR A 148 -0.53 -2.94 14.27
C THR A 148 -0.02 -4.15 13.48
N ARG A 149 0.33 -3.94 12.20
CA ARG A 149 0.95 -4.95 11.34
C ARG A 149 2.46 -5.03 11.58
N GLY A 150 2.95 -6.23 11.87
CA GLY A 150 4.38 -6.53 11.95
C GLY A 150 5.03 -6.66 10.58
N TRP A 151 6.37 -6.74 10.56
CA TRP A 151 7.13 -6.90 9.32
C TRP A 151 6.72 -8.11 8.46
N PRO A 152 6.45 -9.31 9.01
CA PRO A 152 6.01 -10.44 8.19
C PRO A 152 4.77 -10.15 7.35
N CYS A 153 3.78 -9.45 7.92
CA CYS A 153 2.55 -9.08 7.22
C CYS A 153 2.80 -8.03 6.11
N LEU A 154 3.65 -7.04 6.38
CA LEU A 154 4.03 -6.03 5.39
C LEU A 154 4.91 -6.62 4.28
N ASP A 155 5.83 -7.52 4.61
CA ASP A 155 6.72 -8.18 3.66
C ASP A 155 5.92 -9.12 2.73
N GLU A 156 4.90 -9.81 3.22
CA GLU A 156 3.98 -10.60 2.39
C GLU A 156 3.22 -9.73 1.39
N ARG A 157 2.73 -8.55 1.82
CA ARG A 157 2.13 -7.56 0.92
C ARG A 157 3.11 -7.11 -0.15
N ALA A 158 4.36 -6.85 0.22
CA ALA A 158 5.38 -6.48 -0.76
C ALA A 158 5.57 -7.58 -1.82
N MET A 159 5.66 -8.85 -1.43
CA MET A 159 5.77 -9.96 -2.38
C MET A 159 4.56 -10.03 -3.33
N GLN A 160 3.35 -9.72 -2.85
CA GLN A 160 2.17 -9.64 -3.72
C GLN A 160 2.30 -8.47 -4.71
N TRP A 161 2.77 -7.30 -4.25
CA TRP A 161 2.96 -6.14 -5.10
C TRP A 161 4.04 -6.30 -6.16
N SER A 162 5.11 -7.05 -5.86
CA SER A 162 6.19 -7.24 -6.83
C SER A 162 5.75 -8.02 -8.05
N ALA A 163 4.68 -8.81 -7.95
CA ALA A 163 4.11 -9.54 -9.08
C ALA A 163 3.29 -8.66 -10.04
N PHE A 164 3.00 -7.40 -9.68
CA PHE A 164 2.20 -6.51 -10.52
C PHE A 164 3.11 -5.84 -11.57
N PRO A 165 2.80 -5.97 -12.88
CA PRO A 165 3.58 -5.35 -13.94
C PRO A 165 3.77 -3.84 -13.73
N GLY A 166 5.00 -3.37 -13.95
CA GLY A 166 5.33 -1.95 -13.87
C GLY A 166 5.51 -1.40 -12.45
N VAL A 167 5.30 -2.20 -11.39
CA VAL A 167 5.73 -1.81 -10.04
C VAL A 167 7.27 -1.79 -10.01
N GLU A 168 7.82 -0.63 -9.70
CA GLU A 168 9.27 -0.38 -9.62
C GLU A 168 9.74 -0.27 -8.17
N TYR A 169 8.85 0.21 -7.29
CA TYR A 169 9.13 0.45 -5.89
C TYR A 169 7.96 0.04 -4.99
N ILE A 170 8.31 -0.47 -3.80
CA ILE A 170 7.37 -0.74 -2.72
C ILE A 170 7.91 -0.11 -1.45
N LEU A 171 7.16 0.83 -0.87
CA LEU A 171 7.49 1.49 0.39
C LEU A 171 6.62 0.92 1.51
N LEU A 172 7.26 0.25 2.46
CA LEU A 172 6.60 -0.27 3.65
C LEU A 172 6.95 0.64 4.83
N ILE A 173 5.94 1.07 5.58
CA ILE A 173 6.09 1.86 6.80
C ILE A 173 5.54 1.04 7.95
N ARG A 174 6.34 0.90 9.01
CA ARG A 174 5.92 0.28 10.27
C ARG A 174 5.93 1.31 11.38
N LEU A 175 4.78 1.51 11.99
CA LEU A 175 4.55 2.34 13.17
C LEU A 175 4.10 1.44 14.33
N SER A 176 4.16 1.93 15.57
CA SER A 176 3.43 1.35 16.70
C SER A 176 2.33 2.29 17.21
N PRO A 177 1.30 1.78 17.91
CA PRO A 177 0.21 2.63 18.41
C PRO A 177 0.65 3.75 19.36
N ASP A 178 1.73 3.49 20.12
CA ASP A 178 2.36 4.45 21.04
C ASP A 178 3.49 5.26 20.40
N LEU A 179 3.70 5.09 19.08
CA LEU A 179 4.73 5.79 18.33
C LEU A 179 6.12 5.65 18.98
N GLN A 180 6.47 4.43 19.40
CA GLN A 180 7.83 4.08 19.82
C GLN A 180 8.59 3.37 18.68
N VAL A 181 7.86 2.66 17.82
CA VAL A 181 8.40 2.10 16.57
C VAL A 181 8.01 3.02 15.42
N HIS A 182 9.01 3.48 14.68
CA HIS A 182 8.84 4.15 13.39
C HIS A 182 9.98 3.73 12.48
N GLN A 183 9.66 2.91 11.50
CA GLN A 183 10.64 2.33 10.60
C GLN A 183 10.05 2.25 9.18
N TYR A 184 10.93 2.19 8.20
CA TYR A 184 10.54 1.91 6.82
C TYR A 184 11.44 0.89 6.16
N LYS A 185 10.91 0.25 5.12
CA LYS A 185 11.67 -0.49 4.11
C LYS A 185 11.29 0.06 2.74
N LEU A 186 12.29 0.39 1.94
CA LEU A 186 12.09 0.70 0.53
C LEU A 186 12.66 -0.45 -0.32
N HIS A 187 11.78 -1.17 -0.99
CA HIS A 187 12.14 -2.23 -1.91
C HIS A 187 12.13 -1.70 -3.34
N ALA A 188 13.23 -1.93 -4.07
CA ALA A 188 13.20 -1.90 -5.52
C ALA A 188 12.69 -3.24 -6.04
N VAL A 189 11.91 -3.22 -7.11
CA VAL A 189 11.47 -4.41 -7.83
C VAL A 189 12.27 -4.52 -9.13
N VAL A 190 12.81 -5.70 -9.41
CA VAL A 190 13.54 -6.02 -10.63
C VAL A 190 13.02 -7.34 -11.15
N ASP A 191 12.48 -7.36 -12.37
CA ASP A 191 11.88 -8.55 -13.00
C ASP A 191 10.86 -9.26 -12.09
N GLY A 192 10.00 -8.48 -11.45
CA GLY A 192 8.95 -8.96 -10.54
C GLY A 192 9.47 -9.45 -9.17
N THR A 193 10.76 -9.32 -8.91
CA THR A 193 11.40 -9.75 -7.66
C THR A 193 11.83 -8.56 -6.83
N ILE A 194 11.54 -8.60 -5.52
CA ILE A 194 12.00 -7.59 -4.58
C ILE A 194 13.50 -7.76 -4.30
N VAL A 195 14.23 -6.64 -4.34
CA VAL A 195 15.55 -6.55 -3.73
C VAL A 195 15.38 -6.40 -2.22
N PRO A 196 15.85 -7.37 -1.40
CA PRO A 196 15.69 -7.30 0.04
C PRO A 196 16.37 -6.06 0.63
N THR A 197 15.71 -5.45 1.61
CA THR A 197 16.27 -4.34 2.40
C THR A 197 16.00 -4.56 3.88
N VAL A 198 16.78 -3.90 4.72
CA VAL A 198 16.60 -3.91 6.17
C VAL A 198 15.69 -2.77 6.58
N ALA A 199 15.01 -2.93 7.72
CA ALA A 199 14.22 -1.85 8.29
C ALA A 199 15.12 -0.69 8.75
N ILE A 200 14.79 0.53 8.34
CA ILE A 200 15.52 1.75 8.67
C ILE A 200 14.67 2.60 9.61
N PRO A 201 15.20 3.10 10.75
CA PRO A 201 14.48 4.02 11.62
C PRO A 201 14.09 5.31 10.91
N ILE A 202 12.88 5.81 11.18
CA ILE A 202 12.43 7.13 10.73
C ILE A 202 12.81 8.15 11.81
N VAL A 203 13.81 8.98 11.52
CA VAL A 203 14.26 10.11 12.37
C VAL A 203 14.24 11.41 11.56
N ASN A 204 14.18 12.58 12.20
CA ASN A 204 14.22 13.84 11.47
C ASN A 204 15.69 14.31 11.25
N PRO A 205 16.19 14.46 10.01
CA PRO A 205 15.54 14.15 8.73
C PRO A 205 15.78 12.69 8.28
N THR A 206 14.78 12.12 7.60
CA THR A 206 14.89 10.85 6.87
C THR A 206 14.52 11.11 5.42
N ASN A 207 15.42 10.80 4.50
CA ASN A 207 15.20 10.97 3.07
C ASN A 207 14.95 9.60 2.44
N VAL A 208 13.81 9.44 1.76
CA VAL A 208 13.52 8.28 0.92
C VAL A 208 13.82 8.68 -0.52
N VAL A 209 14.80 8.02 -1.13
CA VAL A 209 15.27 8.37 -2.48
C VAL A 209 14.76 7.36 -3.49
N LEU A 210 14.07 7.85 -4.51
CA LEU A 210 13.54 7.09 -5.65
C LEU A 210 14.18 7.62 -6.92
N GLU A 211 14.51 6.74 -7.86
CA GLU A 211 15.04 7.17 -9.16
C GLU A 211 13.89 7.66 -10.03
N SER A 212 13.98 8.89 -10.52
CA SER A 212 12.89 9.58 -11.20
C SER A 212 12.40 8.87 -12.46
N ARG A 213 13.31 8.30 -13.28
CA ARG A 213 12.90 7.62 -14.52
C ARG A 213 12.08 6.37 -14.21
N ARG A 214 12.55 5.56 -13.26
CA ARG A 214 11.84 4.37 -12.78
C ARG A 214 10.50 4.75 -12.17
N LEU A 215 10.49 5.73 -11.26
CA LEU A 215 9.24 6.20 -10.64
C LEU A 215 8.22 6.69 -11.68
N LEU A 216 8.67 7.30 -12.77
CA LEU A 216 7.82 7.79 -13.86
C LEU A 216 7.60 6.77 -15.00
N GLY A 217 8.08 5.52 -14.88
CA GLY A 217 7.92 4.52 -15.93
C GLY A 217 8.58 4.91 -17.26
N LEU A 218 9.63 5.73 -17.20
CA LEU A 218 10.33 6.27 -18.36
C LEU A 218 11.36 5.27 -18.89
N PRO A 219 11.51 5.16 -20.23
CA PRO A 219 12.64 4.46 -20.83
C PRO A 219 13.99 5.03 -20.38
N ALA A 220 15.03 4.20 -20.36
CA ALA A 220 16.36 4.56 -19.85
C ALA A 220 16.95 5.84 -20.45
N LEU A 221 16.63 6.17 -21.71
CA LEU A 221 17.15 7.36 -22.41
C LEU A 221 16.15 8.53 -22.50
N ALA A 222 14.90 8.36 -22.05
CA ALA A 222 13.88 9.40 -22.14
C ALA A 222 14.19 10.56 -21.18
N PRO A 223 14.17 11.84 -21.59
CA PRO A 223 14.45 12.94 -20.67
C PRO A 223 13.48 12.93 -19.48
N ILE A 224 13.99 13.23 -18.29
CA ILE A 224 13.14 13.50 -17.13
C ILE A 224 12.41 14.83 -17.41
N PRO A 225 11.10 14.94 -17.15
CA PRO A 225 10.36 16.18 -17.38
C PRO A 225 10.99 17.38 -16.67
N ALA A 226 10.92 18.55 -17.30
CA ALA A 226 11.43 19.78 -16.71
C ALA A 226 10.74 20.04 -15.36
N HIS A 227 11.50 20.57 -14.40
CA HIS A 227 11.04 20.87 -13.04
C HIS A 227 10.63 19.66 -12.19
N PHE A 228 10.62 18.43 -12.74
CA PHE A 228 10.52 17.23 -11.92
C PHE A 228 11.76 17.15 -11.03
N THR A 229 11.56 17.12 -9.71
CA THR A 229 12.56 17.28 -8.62
C THR A 229 13.04 18.69 -8.31
N ALA A 230 12.48 19.73 -8.95
CA ALA A 230 12.72 21.10 -8.52
C ALA A 230 12.05 21.35 -7.16
N PRO A 231 12.67 22.09 -6.23
CA PRO A 231 12.00 22.47 -4.99
C PRO A 231 10.72 23.26 -5.31
N PRO A 232 9.62 23.04 -4.57
CA PRO A 232 8.39 23.81 -4.79
C PRO A 232 8.69 25.30 -4.70
N SER A 233 8.26 26.06 -5.70
CA SER A 233 8.37 27.52 -5.69
C SER A 233 7.57 28.06 -4.52
N ASN A 234 8.24 28.71 -3.57
CA ASN A 234 7.58 29.40 -2.46
C ASN A 234 6.59 30.42 -3.04
N HIS A 235 5.30 30.19 -2.84
CA HIS A 235 4.23 31.15 -3.09
C HIS A 235 3.61 31.57 -1.76
#